data_AF-A0A7G8DCT7-F1
#
_entry.id   AF-A0A7G8DCT7-F1
#
_cell.length_a   1.000
_cell.length_b   1.000
_cell.length_c   1.000
_cell.angle_alpha   90.00
_cell.angle_beta   90.00
_cell.angle_gamma   90.00
#
_symmetry.space_group_name_H-M   'P 1'
#
loop_
_entity.id
_entity.type
_entity.pdbx_description
1 polymer ?
#
loop_
_entity_poly.entity_id
_entity_poly.type
_entity_poly.pdbx_seq_one_letter_code
_entity_poly.pdbx_strand_id
1 'polypeptide(L)' 'MKNIYRIEELNPFHEWHFHGSTVDQQEAINWAQDLCTQIKRSVRVLDQTDNIVKQFDAEKLTK' A
#
# COMPACT_ATOMS: atom_id res chain seq x y z
N MET A 1 1.53 -19.74 -10.63
CA MET A 1 2.24 -18.73 -9.81
C MET A 1 1.24 -18.14 -8.84
N LYS A 2 1.59 -17.96 -7.56
CA LYS A 2 0.68 -17.31 -6.61
C LYS A 2 0.79 -15.80 -6.82
N ASN A 3 -0.33 -15.12 -7.02
CA ASN A 3 -0.37 -13.66 -7.05
C ASN A 3 0.04 -13.16 -5.65
N ILE A 4 1.17 -12.47 -5.56
CA ILE A 4 1.60 -11.81 -4.32
C ILE A 4 1.34 -10.33 -4.49
N TYR A 5 0.62 -9.74 -3.54
CA TYR A 5 0.38 -8.31 -3.46
C TYR A 5 1.33 -7.70 -2.45
N ARG A 6 2.12 -6.71 -2.86
CA ARG A 6 3.07 -5.99 -2.00
C ARG A 6 2.46 -4.69 -1.53
N ILE A 7 2.69 -4.35 -0.27
CA ILE A 7 2.20 -3.12 0.35
C ILE A 7 3.42 -2.25 0.65
N GLU A 8 3.40 -1.03 0.15
CA GLU A 8 4.52 -0.08 0.28
C GLU A 8 4.04 1.27 0.80
N GLU A 9 4.80 1.86 1.71
CA GLU A 9 4.61 3.25 2.17
C GLU A 9 5.52 4.21 1.41
N LEU A 10 5.08 5.45 1.19
CA LEU A 10 5.94 6.54 0.74
C LEU A 10 6.57 7.20 1.97
N ASN A 11 7.88 7.01 2.13
CA ASN A 11 8.63 7.55 3.27
C ASN A 11 8.91 9.08 3.11
N PRO A 12 9.50 9.76 4.12
CA PRO A 12 9.78 11.21 4.06
C PRO A 12 10.86 11.61 3.06
N PHE A 13 11.64 10.63 2.58
CA PHE A 13 12.64 10.82 1.54
C PHE A 13 12.05 10.64 0.13
N HIS A 14 10.72 10.46 0.03
CA HIS A 14 9.97 10.23 -1.22
C HIS A 14 10.34 8.90 -1.90
N GLU A 15 10.69 7.88 -1.11
CA GLU A 15 10.96 6.53 -1.58
C GLU A 15 9.87 5.57 -1.11
N TRP A 16 9.53 4.60 -1.96
CA TRP A 16 8.59 3.54 -1.62
C TRP A 16 9.29 2.44 -0.83
N HIS A 17 8.79 2.16 0.36
CA HIS A 17 9.37 1.21 1.30
C HIS A 17 8.43 0.03 1.55
N PHE A 18 8.95 -1.19 1.41
CA PHE A 18 8.19 -2.42 1.61
C PHE A 18 7.75 -2.58 3.07
N HIS A 19 6.46 -2.78 3.28
CA HIS A 19 5.88 -2.99 4.61
C HIS A 19 5.41 -4.43 4.82
N GLY A 20 4.90 -5.08 3.77
CA GLY A 20 4.39 -6.44 3.85
C GLY A 20 3.81 -6.96 2.55
N SER A 21 3.36 -8.21 2.57
CA SER A 21 2.72 -8.85 1.41
C SER A 21 1.73 -9.93 1.82
N THR A 22 0.69 -10.12 1.01
CA THR A 22 -0.26 -11.23 1.12
C THR A 22 -0.64 -11.75 -0.27
N VAL A 23 -1.26 -12.93 -0.34
CA VAL A 23 -1.77 -13.53 -1.58
C VAL A 23 -3.22 -13.13 -1.88
N ASP A 24 -3.91 -12.52 -0.91
CA ASP A 24 -5.28 -12.04 -1.07
C ASP A 24 -5.30 -10.54 -1.39
N GLN A 25 -5.94 -10.18 -2.51
CA GLN A 25 -5.98 -8.79 -2.97
C GLN A 25 -6.74 -7.89 -1.99
N GLN A 26 -7.87 -8.36 -1.47
CA GLN A 26 -8.73 -7.58 -0.60
C GLN A 26 -8.09 -7.37 0.77
N GLU A 27 -7.41 -8.40 1.29
CA GLU A 27 -6.60 -8.28 2.50
C GLU A 27 -5.48 -7.24 2.32
N ALA A 28 -4.77 -7.26 1.19
CA ALA A 28 -3.72 -6.27 0.91
C ALA A 28 -4.27 -4.83 0.86
N ILE A 29 -5.45 -4.64 0.25
CA ILE A 29 -6.13 -3.34 0.16
C ILE A 29 -6.54 -2.85 1.55
N ASN A 30 -7.15 -3.72 2.37
CA ASN A 30 -7.56 -3.36 3.73
C ASN A 30 -6.35 -2.98 4.59
N TRP A 31 -5.27 -3.78 4.54
CA TRP A 31 -4.04 -3.49 5.27
C TRP A 31 -3.42 -2.17 4.81
N ALA A 32 -3.36 -1.90 3.51
CA ALA A 32 -2.83 -0.63 3.00
C ALA A 32 -3.64 0.59 3.47
N GLN A 33 -4.96 0.47 3.58
CA GLN A 33 -5.83 1.53 4.10
C GLN A 33 -5.59 1.77 5.59
N ASP A 34 -5.52 0.71 6.39
CA ASP A 34 -5.27 0.79 7.83
C ASP A 34 -3.90 1.39 8.10
N LEU A 35 -2.88 0.92 7.37
CA LEU A 35 -1.51 1.45 7.45
C LEU A 35 -1.52 2.94 7.13
N CYS A 36 -2.04 3.35 5.97
CA CYS A 36 -2.13 4.76 5.57
C CYS A 36 -2.78 5.64 6.65
N THR A 37 -3.83 5.14 7.29
CA THR A 37 -4.53 5.81 8.38
C THR A 37 -3.67 5.95 9.65
N GLN A 38 -2.87 4.94 9.99
CA GLN A 38 -2.00 4.91 11.17
C GLN A 38 -0.77 5.80 11.01
N ILE A 39 -0.06 5.68 9.88
CA ILE A 39 1.22 6.38 9.66
C ILE A 39 1.07 7.77 9.04
N LYS A 40 -0.14 8.12 8.57
CA LYS A 40 -0.45 9.39 7.89
C LYS A 40 0.47 9.67 6.69
N ARG A 41 0.77 8.63 5.92
CA ARG A 41 1.59 8.68 4.70
C ARG A 41 0.91 7.88 3.60
N SER A 42 1.20 8.24 2.35
CA SER A 42 0.63 7.54 1.21
C SER A 42 1.11 6.09 1.18
N VAL A 43 0.20 5.16 0.88
CA VAL A 43 0.46 3.72 0.82
C VAL A 43 -0.09 3.19 -0.50
N ARG A 44 0.63 2.27 -1.15
CA ARG A 44 0.18 1.61 -2.38
C ARG A 44 0.25 0.09 -2.26
N VAL A 45 -0.60 -0.56 -3.05
CA VAL A 45 -0.62 -2.00 -3.26
C VAL A 45 -0.16 -2.27 -4.69
N LEU A 46 0.87 -3.09 -4.85
CA LEU A 46 1.37 -3.55 -6.13
C LEU A 46 1.00 -5.02 -6.35
N ASP A 47 0.70 -5.40 -7.59
CA ASP A 47 0.65 -6.81 -7.97
C ASP A 47 2.06 -7.38 -8.24
N GLN A 48 2.12 -8.67 -8.61
CA GLN A 48 3.37 -9.38 -8.89
C GLN A 48 4.13 -8.89 -10.14
N THR A 49 3.49 -8.02 -10.94
CA THR A 49 4.04 -7.40 -12.15
C THR A 49 4.34 -5.92 -11.93
N ASP A 50 4.39 -5.48 -10.67
CA ASP A 50 4.67 -4.11 -10.24
C ASP A 50 3.61 -3.08 -10.68
N ASN A 51 2.42 -3.53 -11.08
CA ASN A 51 1.31 -2.62 -11.37
C ASN A 51 0.64 -2.18 -10.07
N ILE A 52 0.26 -0.91 -10.01
CA ILE A 52 -0.52 -0.37 -8.89
C ILE A 52 -1.96 -0.89 -8.97
N VAL A 53 -2.34 -1.71 -8.01
CA VAL A 53 -3.71 -2.19 -7.82
C VAL A 53 -4.55 -1.12 -7.13
N LYS A 54 -3.99 -0.49 -6.09
CA LYS A 54 -4.66 0.56 -5.31
C LYS A 54 -3.64 1.48 -4.64
N GLN A 55 -3.99 2.75 -4.47
CA GLN A 55 -3.21 3.72 -3.70
C GLN A 55 -4.13 4.52 -2.78
N PHE A 56 -3.65 4.80 -1.57
CA PHE A 56 -4.29 5.62 -0.56
C PHE A 56 -3.39 6.82 -0.28
N ASP A 57 -3.89 8.03 -0.54
CA ASP A 57 -3.15 9.27 -0.32
C ASP A 57 -3.43 9.82 1.09
N ALA A 58 -2.38 10.14 1.85
CA ALA A 58 -2.54 10.69 3.20
C ALA A 58 -3.31 12.03 3.21
N GLU A 59 -3.09 12.86 2.19
CA GLU A 59 -3.70 14.20 2.07
C GLU A 59 -5.23 14.17 1.90
N LYS A 60 -5.78 13.03 1.43
CA LYS A 60 -7.21 12.86 1.19
C LYS A 60 -7.97 12.28 2.38
N LEU A 61 -7.28 11.90 3.45
CA LEU A 61 -7.89 11.34 4.68
C LEU A 61 -8.20 12.42 5.73
N THR A 62 -7.86 13.69 5.46
CA THR A 62 -8.04 14.84 6.38
C THR A 62 -9.18 15.79 5.98
N LYS A 63 -10.07 15.40 5.07
CA LYS A 63 -11.31 16.13 4.74
C LYS A 63 -12.53 15.30 5.10
#